data_AF-A0A0F8VJZ2-F1
#
_entry.id   AF-A0A0F8VJZ2-F1
#
_cell.length_a   1.000
_cell.length_b   1.000
_cell.length_c   1.000
_cell.angle_alpha   90.00
_cell.angle_beta   90.00
_cell.angle_gamma   90.00
#
_symmetry.space_group_name_H-M   'P 1'
#
loop_
_entity.id
_entity.type
_entity.pdbx_description
1 polymer ?
#
loop_
_entity_poly.entity_id
_entity_poly.type
_entity_poly.pdbx_seq_one_letter_code
_entity_poly.pdbx_strand_id
1 'polypeptide(L)'
;MSDLFHVLNVLAVADKNPEGDFWNEQKLIPLPSVSAIRPQQFKELEDQSSLRSKRVGIPSMYIHSTDPLPVKVSTRPSIIKLWESAKLALESCGTTVVEVDFPLISTYEANVQNGRLASVKDLPEDWPAKERCDVVAHAWDDFLVANAPGSLRGAPLPANQLRWTEMVEYPKTKSGSIFDIQGLEQALKALENARKETLEDWMDKEGLDVIVFPANGDVGRTNADVDDESSQFAWKNGVKYSNGNQAIRHLGVPTVSVPMGLMEDTKMPVNLTFAGKAYEDNTLLKYAYAFEQATKKRSLPPLVPELDSDDILKAVGTRTAEATQIQVQNQSKKILGETVRIDAHGTWNITQNDELKQFNCSVNGNPVEVVMDGSQWSLTTAYPVSPRDNTWSRWTRPAAYQLIIILVARSSAGHAVGKLLLL
;
A
#
# COMPACT_ATOMS: atom_id res chain seq x y z
N MET A 1 5.87 7.89 9.91
CA MET A 1 4.79 7.45 10.83
C MET A 1 3.75 8.54 11.06
N SER A 2 4.12 9.78 11.37
CA SER A 2 3.13 10.86 11.62
C SER A 2 2.09 11.03 10.50
N ASP A 3 2.47 10.94 9.23
CA ASP A 3 1.52 11.01 8.11
C ASP A 3 0.52 9.85 8.12
N LEU A 4 0.99 8.63 8.42
CA LEU A 4 0.12 7.46 8.56
C LEU A 4 -0.92 7.69 9.66
N PHE A 5 -0.55 8.33 10.78
CA PHE A 5 -1.50 8.67 11.85
C PHE A 5 -2.57 9.66 11.39
N HIS A 6 -2.23 10.64 10.54
CA HIS A 6 -3.24 11.53 9.96
C HIS A 6 -4.22 10.77 9.06
N VAL A 7 -3.71 9.84 8.23
CA VAL A 7 -4.54 9.00 7.36
C VAL A 7 -5.46 8.09 8.17
N LEU A 8 -4.93 7.37 9.17
CA LEU A 8 -5.70 6.47 10.03
C LEU A 8 -6.77 7.22 10.83
N ASN A 9 -6.52 8.48 11.20
CA ASN A 9 -7.52 9.27 11.91
C ASN A 9 -8.81 9.44 11.12
N VAL A 10 -8.70 9.51 9.78
CA VAL A 10 -9.83 9.60 8.84
C VAL A 10 -10.38 8.22 8.48
N LEU A 11 -9.50 7.26 8.15
CA LEU A 11 -9.92 5.99 7.55
C LEU A 11 -10.34 4.91 8.55
N ALA A 12 -9.79 4.89 9.77
CA ALA A 12 -10.05 3.81 10.73
C ALA A 12 -11.40 3.99 11.46
N VAL A 13 -12.50 4.14 10.74
CA VAL A 13 -13.84 4.35 11.31
C VAL A 13 -14.69 3.11 11.14
N ALA A 14 -15.66 2.90 12.04
CA ALA A 14 -16.58 1.77 11.91
C ALA A 14 -17.48 1.96 10.69
N ASP A 15 -17.46 0.98 9.80
CA ASP A 15 -18.45 0.87 8.75
C ASP A 15 -19.78 0.38 9.36
N LYS A 16 -20.86 1.10 9.03
CA LYS A 16 -22.21 0.76 9.48
C LYS A 16 -22.88 -0.28 8.58
N ASN A 17 -22.37 -0.47 7.37
CA ASN A 17 -22.86 -1.45 6.42
C ASN A 17 -21.67 -2.10 5.68
N PRO A 18 -20.96 -3.04 6.34
CA PRO A 18 -19.72 -3.63 5.81
C PRO A 18 -19.96 -4.65 4.69
N GLU A 19 -20.89 -4.38 3.77
CA GLU A 19 -21.23 -5.29 2.67
C GLU A 19 -20.03 -5.49 1.73
N GLY A 20 -19.62 -6.75 1.53
CA GLY A 20 -18.42 -7.14 0.83
C GLY A 20 -17.16 -7.26 1.71
N ASP A 21 -17.23 -6.87 2.98
CA ASP A 21 -16.17 -7.11 3.96
C ASP A 21 -16.44 -8.41 4.73
N PHE A 22 -15.91 -9.49 4.17
CA PHE A 22 -16.08 -10.86 4.67
C PHE A 22 -15.89 -11.00 6.19
N TRP A 23 -14.86 -10.36 6.78
CA TRP A 23 -14.53 -10.53 8.19
C TRP A 23 -15.46 -9.75 9.11
N ASN A 24 -15.90 -8.56 8.71
CA ASN A 24 -16.86 -7.77 9.48
C ASN A 24 -18.31 -8.27 9.32
N GLU A 25 -18.64 -8.96 8.23
CA GLU A 25 -19.97 -9.55 8.00
C GLU A 25 -20.18 -10.90 8.69
N GLN A 26 -19.13 -11.74 8.72
CA GLN A 26 -19.25 -13.07 9.31
C GLN A 26 -19.62 -13.01 10.80
N LYS A 27 -20.43 -13.96 11.27
CA LYS A 27 -20.89 -14.07 12.67
C LYS A 27 -20.32 -15.29 13.39
N LEU A 28 -19.34 -15.95 12.77
CA LEU A 28 -18.77 -17.23 13.19
C LEU A 28 -17.65 -17.03 14.21
N ILE A 29 -16.89 -15.95 14.05
CA ILE A 29 -15.78 -15.52 14.91
C ILE A 29 -16.08 -14.11 15.43
N PRO A 30 -16.04 -13.88 16.75
CA PRO A 30 -16.22 -12.55 17.30
C PRO A 30 -14.99 -11.68 17.00
N LEU A 31 -15.20 -10.54 16.35
CA LEU A 31 -14.17 -9.53 16.13
C LEU A 31 -14.50 -8.25 16.93
N PRO A 32 -13.50 -7.58 17.51
CA PRO A 32 -13.72 -6.28 18.10
C PRO A 32 -14.02 -5.23 17.02
N SER A 33 -14.96 -4.33 17.28
CA SER A 33 -15.19 -3.18 16.41
C SER A 33 -13.96 -2.27 16.40
N VAL A 34 -13.63 -1.69 15.24
CA VAL A 34 -12.58 -0.66 15.14
C VAL A 34 -12.78 0.49 16.13
N SER A 35 -14.04 0.86 16.43
CA SER A 35 -14.37 1.91 17.41
C SER A 35 -13.96 1.56 18.84
N ALA A 36 -13.85 0.26 19.16
CA ALA A 36 -13.44 -0.21 20.47
C ALA A 36 -11.91 -0.28 20.63
N ILE A 37 -11.17 -0.42 19.53
CA ILE A 37 -9.71 -0.63 19.55
C ILE A 37 -8.91 0.62 19.18
N ARG A 38 -9.43 1.50 18.33
CA ARG A 38 -8.68 2.69 17.89
C ARG A 38 -8.53 3.72 19.04
N PRO A 39 -7.46 4.53 19.05
CA PRO A 39 -7.39 5.69 19.93
C PRO A 39 -8.40 6.77 19.48
N GLN A 40 -8.63 7.76 20.36
CA GLN A 40 -9.43 8.94 19.99
C GLN A 40 -8.77 9.66 18.81
N GLN A 41 -7.46 9.92 18.90
CA GLN A 41 -6.64 10.40 17.80
C GLN A 41 -5.36 9.58 17.67
N PHE A 42 -5.01 9.16 16.46
CA PHE A 42 -3.77 8.39 16.23
C PHE A 42 -2.50 9.17 16.55
N LYS A 43 -2.56 10.51 16.54
CA LYS A 43 -1.43 11.35 16.95
C LYS A 43 -1.04 11.16 18.43
N GLU A 44 -1.97 10.69 19.27
CA GLU A 44 -1.68 10.34 20.67
C GLU A 44 -0.72 9.16 20.81
N LEU A 45 -0.48 8.41 19.72
CA LEU A 45 0.47 7.31 19.67
C LEU A 45 1.91 7.77 19.37
N GLU A 46 2.15 9.07 19.18
CA GLU A 46 3.49 9.62 18.99
C GLU A 46 4.29 9.61 20.31
N ASP A 47 4.91 8.47 20.64
CA ASP A 47 5.75 8.30 21.82
C ASP A 47 7.11 7.68 21.47
N GLN A 48 8.17 8.48 21.58
CA GLN A 48 9.55 8.06 21.30
C GLN A 48 10.11 7.11 22.37
N SER A 49 9.49 7.04 23.54
CA SER A 49 9.93 6.21 24.66
C SER A 49 9.30 4.82 24.68
N SER A 50 8.35 4.55 23.78
CA SER A 50 7.57 3.30 23.78
C SER A 50 8.38 2.02 23.61
N LEU A 51 9.61 2.10 23.08
CA LEU A 51 10.53 0.95 22.96
C LEU A 51 11.37 0.68 24.23
N ARG A 52 11.32 1.57 25.23
CA ARG A 52 12.10 1.44 26.47
C ARG A 52 11.67 0.19 27.24
N SER A 53 12.66 -0.59 27.67
CA SER A 53 12.47 -1.81 28.46
C SER A 53 11.62 -2.88 27.76
N LYS A 54 11.54 -2.83 26.42
CA LYS A 54 10.86 -3.82 25.60
C LYS A 54 11.76 -4.97 25.21
N ARG A 55 11.20 -6.17 25.08
CA ARG A 55 11.88 -7.36 24.60
C ARG A 55 11.42 -7.69 23.19
N VAL A 56 12.33 -7.56 22.23
CA VAL A 56 12.09 -7.70 20.81
C VAL A 56 12.68 -9.01 20.32
N GLY A 57 11.86 -9.84 19.66
CA GLY A 57 12.32 -11.07 19.00
C GLY A 57 12.69 -10.82 17.54
N ILE A 58 13.84 -11.32 17.11
CA ILE A 58 14.22 -11.42 15.69
C ILE A 58 14.27 -12.90 15.28
N PRO A 59 13.40 -13.34 14.33
CA PRO A 59 13.47 -14.70 13.81
C PRO A 59 14.84 -14.97 13.17
N SER A 60 15.56 -15.94 13.71
CA SER A 60 16.89 -16.37 13.25
C SER A 60 16.88 -16.72 11.75
N MET A 61 15.78 -17.31 11.28
CA MET A 61 15.52 -17.67 9.88
C MET A 61 15.65 -16.54 8.85
N TYR A 62 15.56 -15.27 9.28
CA TYR A 62 15.64 -14.11 8.38
C TYR A 62 16.98 -13.38 8.44
N ILE A 63 17.87 -13.77 9.35
CA ILE A 63 19.19 -13.14 9.52
C ILE A 63 20.36 -14.13 9.42
N HIS A 64 20.09 -15.44 9.51
CA HIS A 64 21.08 -16.50 9.38
C HIS A 64 20.80 -17.38 8.16
N SER A 65 21.85 -17.75 7.44
CA SER A 65 21.76 -18.66 6.29
C SER A 65 21.69 -20.15 6.65
N THR A 66 21.83 -20.49 7.95
CA THR A 66 21.98 -21.87 8.45
C THR A 66 20.71 -22.48 9.05
N ASP A 67 19.57 -21.78 9.01
CA ASP A 67 18.32 -22.25 9.62
C ASP A 67 17.82 -23.60 9.03
N PRO A 68 17.28 -24.53 9.85
CA PRO A 68 16.79 -25.84 9.41
C PRO A 68 15.50 -25.84 8.56
N LEU A 69 14.93 -24.68 8.21
CA LEU A 69 13.72 -24.65 7.38
C LEU A 69 13.83 -25.39 6.03
N PRO A 70 12.72 -25.99 5.54
CA PRO A 70 12.69 -26.72 4.27
C PRO A 70 13.01 -25.86 3.04
N VAL A 71 12.69 -24.55 3.09
CA VAL A 71 12.99 -23.57 2.05
C VAL A 71 13.61 -22.33 2.68
N LYS A 72 14.93 -22.22 2.61
CA LYS A 72 15.71 -21.18 3.28
C LYS A 72 15.50 -19.80 2.65
N VAL A 73 15.46 -18.77 3.49
CA VAL A 73 15.61 -17.38 3.05
C VAL A 73 17.10 -17.06 2.98
N SER A 74 17.57 -16.63 1.81
CA SER A 74 18.95 -16.18 1.62
C SER A 74 19.01 -14.67 1.72
N THR A 75 19.15 -14.15 2.95
CA THR A 75 19.20 -12.71 3.17
C THR A 75 20.52 -12.12 2.67
N ARG A 76 20.41 -11.07 1.85
CA ARG A 76 21.54 -10.39 1.24
C ARG A 76 22.48 -9.78 2.29
N PRO A 77 23.81 -9.84 2.13
CA PRO A 77 24.76 -9.29 3.11
C PRO A 77 24.55 -7.81 3.43
N SER A 78 24.18 -6.97 2.45
CA SER A 78 23.90 -5.55 2.71
C SER A 78 22.61 -5.33 3.51
N ILE A 79 21.65 -6.26 3.48
CA ILE A 79 20.48 -6.26 4.37
C ILE A 79 20.87 -6.67 5.79
N ILE A 80 21.77 -7.65 5.94
CA ILE A 80 22.31 -8.04 7.26
C ILE A 80 22.99 -6.86 7.94
N LYS A 81 23.81 -6.08 7.22
CA LYS A 81 24.43 -4.87 7.76
C LYS A 81 23.41 -3.80 8.19
N LEU A 82 22.31 -3.65 7.45
CA LEU A 82 21.21 -2.77 7.83
C LEU A 82 20.51 -3.28 9.10
N TRP A 83 20.30 -4.60 9.21
CA TRP A 83 19.76 -5.22 10.41
C TRP A 83 20.67 -5.01 11.63
N GLU A 84 21.98 -5.20 11.50
CA GLU A 84 22.95 -4.93 12.59
C GLU A 84 22.85 -3.49 13.08
N SER A 85 22.73 -2.53 12.14
CA SER A 85 22.53 -1.12 12.47
C SER A 85 21.18 -0.85 13.14
N ALA A 86 20.11 -1.53 12.70
CA ALA A 86 18.78 -1.42 13.28
C ALA A 86 18.71 -2.02 14.69
N LYS A 87 19.39 -3.14 14.93
CA LYS A 87 19.54 -3.76 16.25
C LYS A 87 20.18 -2.80 17.23
N LEU A 88 21.31 -2.17 16.86
CA LEU A 88 21.96 -1.17 17.71
C LEU A 88 21.05 0.02 18.03
N ALA A 89 20.24 0.47 17.05
CA ALA A 89 19.27 1.53 17.27
C ALA A 89 18.15 1.12 18.26
N LEU A 90 17.60 -0.09 18.12
CA LEU A 90 16.64 -0.65 19.09
C LEU A 90 17.27 -0.71 20.50
N GLU A 91 18.48 -1.26 20.63
CA GLU A 91 19.19 -1.38 21.91
C GLU A 91 19.45 0.00 22.54
N SER A 92 19.79 1.02 21.75
CA SER A 92 19.94 2.40 22.22
C SER A 92 18.65 3.04 22.73
N CYS A 93 17.48 2.53 22.32
CA CYS A 93 16.18 2.93 22.86
C CYS A 93 15.88 2.27 24.22
N GLY A 94 16.79 1.42 24.73
CA GLY A 94 16.61 0.65 25.96
C GLY A 94 15.85 -0.66 25.74
N THR A 95 15.83 -1.18 24.51
CA THR A 95 15.22 -2.46 24.13
C THR A 95 16.21 -3.61 24.29
N THR A 96 15.74 -4.79 24.70
CA THR A 96 16.49 -6.04 24.62
C THR A 96 16.12 -6.77 23.34
N VAL A 97 17.09 -7.02 22.46
CA VAL A 97 16.87 -7.78 21.21
C VAL A 97 17.38 -9.21 21.40
N VAL A 98 16.52 -10.20 21.11
CA VAL A 98 16.86 -11.62 21.21
C VAL A 98 16.54 -12.35 19.92
N GLU A 99 17.44 -13.26 19.53
CA GLU A 99 17.18 -14.19 18.44
C GLU A 99 16.24 -15.28 18.91
N VAL A 100 15.26 -15.61 18.07
CA VAL A 100 14.18 -16.52 18.40
C VAL A 100 13.84 -17.41 17.22
N ASP A 101 13.19 -18.54 17.49
CA ASP A 101 12.46 -19.29 16.46
C ASP A 101 11.22 -18.52 16.02
N PHE A 102 10.50 -19.00 15.01
CA PHE A 102 9.22 -18.40 14.61
C PHE A 102 8.16 -19.46 14.24
N PRO A 103 7.48 -20.05 15.25
CA PRO A 103 6.54 -21.15 15.08
C PRO A 103 5.40 -20.86 14.11
N LEU A 104 4.97 -19.59 14.03
CA LEU A 104 3.99 -19.10 13.06
C LEU A 104 4.34 -19.51 11.62
N ILE A 105 5.62 -19.43 11.26
CA ILE A 105 6.10 -19.73 9.91
C ILE A 105 6.49 -21.20 9.79
N SER A 106 7.29 -21.71 10.74
CA SER A 106 7.81 -23.08 10.66
C SER A 106 6.70 -24.13 10.72
N THR A 107 5.63 -23.88 11.48
CA THR A 107 4.46 -24.78 11.54
C THR A 107 3.62 -24.65 10.28
N TYR A 108 3.33 -23.41 9.85
CA TYR A 108 2.49 -23.15 8.68
C TYR A 108 3.09 -23.73 7.39
N GLU A 109 4.41 -23.65 7.24
CA GLU A 109 5.13 -24.10 6.04
C GLU A 109 5.68 -25.54 6.14
N ALA A 110 5.37 -26.28 7.22
CA ALA A 110 5.96 -27.58 7.52
C ALA A 110 5.84 -28.62 6.39
N ASN A 111 4.81 -28.53 5.54
CA ASN A 111 4.55 -29.46 4.44
C ASN A 111 4.67 -28.84 3.04
N VAL A 112 5.32 -27.67 2.89
CA VAL A 112 5.47 -27.00 1.59
C VAL A 112 6.23 -27.86 0.58
N GLN A 113 7.25 -28.61 1.02
CA GLN A 113 7.98 -29.54 0.15
C GLN A 113 7.11 -30.68 -0.39
N ASN A 114 6.02 -31.02 0.31
CA ASN A 114 5.06 -32.03 -0.11
C ASN A 114 3.91 -31.44 -0.96
N GLY A 115 4.06 -30.20 -1.45
CA GLY A 115 3.05 -29.50 -2.26
C GLY A 115 1.92 -28.85 -1.45
N ARG A 116 1.92 -28.96 -0.12
CA ARG A 116 0.91 -28.35 0.75
C ARG A 116 1.38 -26.97 1.21
N LEU A 117 0.82 -25.93 0.62
CA LEU A 117 1.21 -24.53 0.87
C LEU A 117 0.90 -24.01 2.28
N ALA A 118 -0.04 -24.63 3.00
CA ALA A 118 -0.47 -24.24 4.34
C ALA A 118 -0.75 -25.46 5.21
N SER A 119 -0.11 -25.54 6.37
CA SER A 119 -0.30 -26.58 7.38
C SER A 119 -0.90 -25.95 8.64
N VAL A 120 -2.21 -26.09 8.78
CA VAL A 120 -2.98 -25.57 9.91
C VAL A 120 -3.70 -26.76 10.55
N LYS A 121 -3.54 -26.91 11.86
CA LYS A 121 -4.21 -27.95 12.64
C LYS A 121 -5.72 -27.74 12.59
N ASP A 122 -6.47 -28.84 12.50
CA ASP A 122 -7.94 -28.86 12.44
C ASP A 122 -8.57 -28.15 11.22
N LEU A 123 -7.77 -27.72 10.25
CA LEU A 123 -8.25 -27.19 8.97
C LEU A 123 -8.87 -28.33 8.14
N PRO A 124 -10.07 -28.16 7.55
CA PRO A 124 -10.68 -29.18 6.70
C PRO A 124 -9.74 -29.55 5.53
N GLU A 125 -9.69 -30.83 5.18
CA GLU A 125 -8.75 -31.35 4.17
C GLU A 125 -8.95 -30.71 2.79
N ASP A 126 -10.20 -30.45 2.42
CA ASP A 126 -10.62 -29.81 1.17
C ASP A 126 -10.63 -28.27 1.24
N TRP A 127 -10.37 -27.69 2.42
CA TRP A 127 -10.43 -26.25 2.63
C TRP A 127 -9.53 -25.45 1.68
N PRO A 128 -8.25 -25.79 1.45
CA PRO A 128 -7.39 -25.00 0.57
C PRO A 128 -7.94 -24.89 -0.86
N ALA A 129 -8.68 -25.89 -1.33
CA ALA A 129 -9.32 -25.85 -2.65
C ALA A 129 -10.56 -24.95 -2.63
N LYS A 130 -11.41 -25.05 -1.59
CA LYS A 130 -12.60 -24.22 -1.39
C LYS A 130 -12.25 -22.75 -1.20
N GLU A 131 -11.26 -22.46 -0.37
CA GLU A 131 -10.79 -21.10 -0.11
C GLU A 131 -10.29 -20.42 -1.39
N ARG A 132 -9.56 -21.15 -2.24
CA ARG A 132 -9.01 -20.60 -3.49
C ARG A 132 -9.99 -20.54 -4.65
N CYS A 133 -11.13 -21.24 -4.55
CA CYS A 133 -12.11 -21.33 -5.63
C CYS A 133 -13.46 -20.79 -5.17
N ASP A 134 -14.17 -21.56 -4.34
CA ASP A 134 -15.54 -21.29 -3.90
C ASP A 134 -15.65 -19.92 -3.21
N VAL A 135 -14.81 -19.63 -2.22
CA VAL A 135 -14.84 -18.35 -1.47
C VAL A 135 -14.54 -17.18 -2.39
N VAL A 136 -13.50 -17.29 -3.24
CA VAL A 136 -13.11 -16.23 -4.19
C VAL A 136 -14.19 -16.00 -5.24
N ALA A 137 -14.74 -17.07 -5.82
CA ALA A 137 -15.78 -16.99 -6.84
C ALA A 137 -17.07 -16.39 -6.28
N HIS A 138 -17.45 -16.78 -5.05
CA HIS A 138 -18.61 -16.21 -4.36
C HIS A 138 -18.43 -14.71 -4.13
N ALA A 139 -17.28 -14.30 -3.56
CA ALA A 139 -16.99 -12.90 -3.26
C ALA A 139 -16.93 -12.03 -4.53
N TRP A 140 -16.38 -12.54 -5.64
CA TRP A 140 -16.37 -11.83 -6.92
C TRP A 140 -17.76 -11.67 -7.52
N ASP A 141 -18.60 -12.71 -7.47
CA ASP A 141 -19.97 -12.62 -7.95
C ASP A 141 -20.79 -11.62 -7.13
N ASP A 142 -20.71 -11.68 -5.80
CA ASP A 142 -21.39 -10.73 -4.91
C ASP A 142 -20.93 -9.29 -5.15
N PHE A 143 -19.62 -9.07 -5.31
CA PHE A 143 -19.07 -7.76 -5.66
C PHE A 143 -19.67 -7.22 -6.97
N LEU A 144 -19.81 -8.08 -7.99
CA LEU A 144 -20.34 -7.67 -9.29
C LEU A 144 -21.84 -7.43 -9.26
N VAL A 145 -22.60 -8.25 -8.53
CA VAL A 145 -24.03 -8.03 -8.29
C VAL A 145 -24.27 -6.68 -7.62
N ALA A 146 -23.44 -6.33 -6.62
CA ALA A 146 -23.55 -5.07 -5.90
C ALA A 146 -23.16 -3.84 -6.75
N ASN A 147 -22.17 -3.96 -7.63
CA ASN A 147 -21.57 -2.79 -8.31
C ASN A 147 -21.92 -2.64 -9.79
N ALA A 148 -22.30 -3.72 -10.50
CA ALA A 148 -22.53 -3.69 -11.93
C ALA A 148 -23.43 -4.86 -12.39
N PRO A 149 -24.73 -4.87 -12.02
CA PRO A 149 -25.64 -5.95 -12.39
C PRO A 149 -25.69 -6.10 -13.92
N GLY A 150 -25.18 -7.23 -14.43
CA GLY A 150 -25.17 -7.59 -15.86
C GLY A 150 -23.83 -7.45 -16.62
N SER A 151 -22.69 -7.23 -15.95
CA SER A 151 -21.42 -6.89 -16.61
C SER A 151 -20.53 -8.06 -17.06
N LEU A 152 -20.83 -9.32 -16.75
CA LEU A 152 -19.92 -10.44 -17.05
C LEU A 152 -20.14 -11.08 -18.43
N ARG A 153 -19.25 -10.78 -19.38
CA ARG A 153 -18.90 -11.67 -20.51
C ARG A 153 -17.40 -11.95 -20.46
N GLY A 154 -17.01 -13.10 -19.93
CA GLY A 154 -15.61 -13.49 -19.78
C GLY A 154 -14.88 -13.72 -21.11
N ALA A 155 -13.56 -13.50 -21.10
CA ALA A 155 -12.64 -13.85 -22.19
C ALA A 155 -11.57 -14.85 -21.66
N PRO A 156 -11.01 -15.75 -22.49
CA PRO A 156 -10.15 -16.83 -22.03
C PRO A 156 -8.63 -16.53 -22.01
N LEU A 157 -7.97 -17.11 -20.99
CA LEU A 157 -6.63 -17.74 -20.84
C LEU A 157 -5.33 -17.06 -21.34
N PRO A 158 -4.24 -17.08 -20.51
CA PRO A 158 -3.22 -18.16 -20.60
C PRO A 158 -2.64 -18.76 -19.28
N ALA A 159 -2.30 -20.05 -19.38
CA ALA A 159 -1.19 -20.88 -18.86
C ALA A 159 -0.64 -20.87 -17.41
N ASN A 160 -1.26 -20.24 -16.41
CA ASN A 160 -0.84 -20.46 -15.00
C ASN A 160 -1.98 -20.39 -13.98
N GLN A 161 -3.15 -20.92 -14.33
CA GLN A 161 -4.42 -20.37 -13.86
C GLN A 161 -5.09 -21.07 -12.66
N LEU A 162 -5.76 -20.25 -11.82
CA LEU A 162 -6.93 -20.63 -11.01
C LEU A 162 -7.91 -21.49 -11.84
N ARG A 163 -8.75 -22.30 -11.19
CA ARG A 163 -9.75 -23.15 -11.88
C ARG A 163 -10.90 -22.29 -12.44
N TRP A 164 -10.63 -21.39 -13.40
CA TRP A 164 -11.59 -20.40 -13.89
C TRP A 164 -12.86 -21.02 -14.45
N THR A 165 -12.78 -22.18 -15.08
CA THR A 165 -13.98 -22.91 -15.52
C THR A 165 -14.87 -23.22 -14.33
N GLU A 166 -14.30 -23.70 -13.23
CA GLU A 166 -15.05 -23.94 -12.00
C GLU A 166 -15.52 -22.62 -11.35
N MET A 167 -14.70 -21.57 -11.34
CA MET A 167 -15.10 -20.26 -10.79
C MET A 167 -16.19 -19.56 -11.60
N VAL A 168 -16.25 -19.78 -12.92
CA VAL A 168 -17.30 -19.22 -13.81
C VAL A 168 -18.58 -20.06 -13.75
N GLU A 169 -18.46 -21.37 -13.51
CA GLU A 169 -19.60 -22.25 -13.29
C GLU A 169 -20.16 -22.16 -11.86
N TYR A 170 -19.31 -21.83 -10.87
CA TYR A 170 -19.66 -21.74 -9.45
C TYR A 170 -20.90 -20.88 -9.17
N PRO A 171 -21.07 -19.66 -9.74
CA PRO A 171 -22.29 -18.87 -9.55
C PRO A 171 -23.59 -19.58 -9.92
N LYS A 172 -23.57 -20.61 -10.78
CA LYS A 172 -24.76 -21.37 -11.17
C LYS A 172 -25.23 -22.35 -10.09
N THR A 173 -24.34 -22.74 -9.18
CA THR A 173 -24.58 -23.74 -8.14
C THR A 173 -24.23 -23.23 -6.73
N LYS A 174 -23.91 -21.94 -6.59
CA LYS A 174 -23.50 -21.34 -5.31
C LYS A 174 -24.65 -21.37 -4.30
N SER A 175 -24.29 -21.45 -3.02
CA SER A 175 -25.22 -21.24 -1.92
C SER A 175 -25.78 -19.82 -1.92
N GLY A 176 -26.85 -19.59 -1.17
CA GLY A 176 -27.45 -18.25 -1.03
C GLY A 176 -26.54 -17.26 -0.31
N SER A 177 -25.68 -17.74 0.60
CA SER A 177 -24.67 -16.94 1.29
C SER A 177 -23.29 -17.59 1.21
N ILE A 178 -22.24 -16.75 1.18
CA ILE A 178 -20.85 -17.19 1.32
C ILE A 178 -20.61 -17.93 2.64
N PHE A 179 -21.42 -17.63 3.67
CA PHE A 179 -21.31 -18.24 4.99
C PHE A 179 -21.88 -19.66 5.07
N ASP A 180 -22.59 -20.11 4.03
CA ASP A 180 -23.12 -21.47 3.93
C ASP A 180 -22.10 -22.46 3.33
N ILE A 181 -20.91 -21.99 2.92
CA ILE A 181 -19.86 -22.85 2.37
C ILE A 181 -19.45 -23.89 3.42
N GLN A 182 -19.60 -25.17 3.06
CA GLN A 182 -19.32 -26.28 3.97
C GLN A 182 -17.87 -26.25 4.47
N GLY A 183 -17.71 -26.27 5.80
CA GLY A 183 -16.40 -26.27 6.47
C GLY A 183 -15.87 -24.87 6.80
N LEU A 184 -16.56 -23.80 6.40
CA LEU A 184 -16.11 -22.42 6.65
C LEU A 184 -15.91 -22.14 8.14
N GLU A 185 -16.90 -22.41 8.99
CA GLU A 185 -16.80 -22.15 10.43
C GLU A 185 -15.61 -22.89 11.07
N GLN A 186 -15.42 -24.17 10.72
CA GLN A 186 -14.29 -24.95 11.18
C GLN A 186 -12.97 -24.32 10.73
N ALA A 187 -12.89 -23.91 9.46
CA ALA A 187 -11.69 -23.31 8.92
C ALA A 187 -11.33 -21.98 9.57
N LEU A 188 -12.30 -21.07 9.75
CA LEU A 188 -12.06 -19.79 10.43
C LEU A 188 -11.57 -20.01 11.87
N LYS A 189 -12.16 -20.95 12.60
CA LYS A 189 -11.70 -21.32 13.96
C LYS A 189 -10.29 -21.90 13.95
N ALA A 190 -9.97 -22.74 12.97
CA ALA A 190 -8.64 -23.34 12.83
C ALA A 190 -7.56 -22.28 12.54
N LEU A 191 -7.84 -21.30 11.67
CA LEU A 191 -6.93 -20.19 11.37
C LEU A 191 -6.71 -19.27 12.59
N GLU A 192 -7.78 -18.91 13.29
CA GLU A 192 -7.70 -18.13 14.53
C GLU A 192 -6.89 -18.84 15.63
N ASN A 193 -7.14 -20.14 15.83
CA ASN A 193 -6.42 -20.94 16.81
C ASN A 193 -4.94 -21.08 16.42
N ALA A 194 -4.63 -21.25 15.14
CA ALA A 194 -3.24 -21.29 14.69
C ALA A 194 -2.50 -19.97 14.98
N ARG A 195 -3.13 -18.80 14.78
CA ARG A 195 -2.53 -17.52 15.21
C ARG A 195 -2.26 -17.52 16.72
N LYS A 196 -3.27 -17.85 17.52
CA LYS A 196 -3.17 -17.83 19.00
C LYS A 196 -2.05 -18.73 19.50
N GLU A 197 -2.05 -19.99 19.07
CA GLU A 197 -1.08 -21.00 19.52
C GLU A 197 0.35 -20.69 19.05
N THR A 198 0.52 -20.29 17.78
CA THR A 198 1.85 -20.20 17.15
C THR A 198 2.48 -18.80 17.20
N LEU A 199 1.71 -17.78 17.60
CA LEU A 199 2.21 -16.42 17.79
C LEU A 199 1.92 -15.90 19.20
N GLU A 200 0.65 -15.80 19.60
CA GLU A 200 0.27 -15.06 20.81
C GLU A 200 0.74 -15.76 22.09
N ASP A 201 0.37 -17.03 22.26
CA ASP A 201 0.77 -17.88 23.40
C ASP A 201 2.29 -18.08 23.42
N TRP A 202 2.89 -18.22 22.24
CA TRP A 202 4.33 -18.35 22.11
C TRP A 202 5.08 -17.07 22.50
N MET A 203 4.62 -15.90 22.04
CA MET A 203 5.19 -14.61 22.46
C MET A 203 5.09 -14.42 23.96
N ASP A 204 3.95 -14.78 24.59
CA ASP A 204 3.79 -14.73 26.04
C ASP A 204 4.76 -15.65 26.77
N LYS A 205 4.93 -16.89 26.28
CA LYS A 205 5.88 -17.85 26.85
C LYS A 205 7.32 -17.37 26.76
N GLU A 206 7.73 -16.76 25.66
CA GLU A 206 9.08 -16.23 25.44
C GLU A 206 9.29 -14.82 26.04
N GLY A 207 8.22 -14.22 26.57
CA GLY A 207 8.20 -12.88 27.16
C GLY A 207 8.46 -11.76 26.15
N LEU A 208 8.04 -11.94 24.89
CA LEU A 208 8.30 -11.00 23.79
C LEU A 208 7.19 -9.95 23.71
N ASP A 209 7.58 -8.67 23.61
CA ASP A 209 6.64 -7.57 23.38
C ASP A 209 6.29 -7.41 21.89
N VAL A 210 7.23 -7.74 20.98
CA VAL A 210 7.05 -7.59 19.53
C VAL A 210 8.09 -8.41 18.78
N ILE A 211 7.74 -8.86 17.58
CA ILE A 211 8.66 -9.50 16.64
C ILE A 211 9.08 -8.49 15.58
N VAL A 212 10.37 -8.45 15.25
CA VAL A 212 10.90 -7.64 14.15
C VAL A 212 11.70 -8.46 13.17
N PHE A 213 11.67 -8.10 11.88
CA PHE A 213 12.50 -8.73 10.86
C PHE A 213 12.66 -7.83 9.63
N PRO A 214 13.76 -7.94 8.86
CA PRO A 214 13.84 -7.34 7.53
C PRO A 214 12.63 -7.75 6.69
N ALA A 215 12.00 -6.80 6.00
CA ALA A 215 10.76 -7.06 5.26
C ALA A 215 10.94 -8.08 4.11
N ASN A 216 12.15 -8.23 3.59
CA ASN A 216 12.52 -9.14 2.51
C ASN A 216 13.99 -9.55 2.63
N GLY A 217 14.34 -10.69 2.05
CA GLY A 217 15.70 -11.24 2.01
C GLY A 217 16.56 -10.68 0.87
N ASP A 218 15.97 -10.31 -0.27
CA ASP A 218 16.62 -9.56 -1.36
C ASP A 218 15.56 -8.91 -2.26
N VAL A 219 15.96 -8.25 -3.34
CA VAL A 219 15.08 -7.58 -4.31
C VAL A 219 15.30 -8.18 -5.70
N GLY A 220 14.21 -8.59 -6.36
CA GLY A 220 14.24 -9.12 -7.72
C GLY A 220 14.79 -8.10 -8.73
N ARG A 221 15.53 -8.60 -9.73
CA ARG A 221 16.07 -7.75 -10.80
C ARG A 221 14.94 -7.26 -11.72
N THR A 222 15.08 -6.06 -12.29
CA THR A 222 14.04 -5.43 -13.11
C THR A 222 13.66 -6.18 -14.38
N ASN A 223 14.50 -7.11 -14.85
CA ASN A 223 14.34 -7.90 -16.07
C ASN A 223 13.91 -9.35 -15.79
N ALA A 224 13.45 -9.67 -14.57
CA ALA A 224 13.06 -11.02 -14.17
C ALA A 224 11.88 -11.61 -14.98
N ASP A 225 11.17 -10.81 -15.74
CA ASP A 225 10.09 -11.21 -16.65
C ASP A 225 10.58 -11.69 -18.02
N VAL A 226 11.81 -11.32 -18.41
CA VAL A 226 12.37 -11.63 -19.74
C VAL A 226 13.70 -12.40 -19.68
N ASP A 227 14.38 -12.40 -18.54
CA ASP A 227 15.66 -13.07 -18.32
C ASP A 227 15.49 -14.24 -17.32
N ASP A 228 15.91 -15.44 -17.73
CA ASP A 228 15.69 -16.67 -16.97
C ASP A 228 16.47 -16.70 -15.64
N GLU A 229 17.73 -16.27 -15.62
CA GLU A 229 18.52 -16.21 -14.38
C GLU A 229 17.91 -15.23 -13.38
N SER A 230 17.51 -14.05 -13.86
CA SER A 230 16.85 -13.02 -13.06
C SER A 230 15.48 -13.47 -12.56
N SER A 231 14.74 -14.23 -13.37
CA SER A 231 13.49 -14.89 -12.98
C SER A 231 13.75 -15.87 -11.84
N GLN A 232 14.60 -16.88 -12.04
CA GLN A 232 14.91 -17.89 -11.03
C GLN A 232 15.39 -17.26 -9.71
N PHE A 233 16.13 -16.16 -9.78
CA PHE A 233 16.51 -15.37 -8.62
C PHE A 233 15.30 -14.72 -7.92
N ALA A 234 14.43 -14.04 -8.67
CA ALA A 234 13.23 -13.39 -8.12
C ALA A 234 12.23 -14.38 -7.51
N TRP A 235 12.24 -15.65 -7.93
CA TRP A 235 11.37 -16.70 -7.40
C TRP A 235 11.88 -17.36 -6.10
N LYS A 236 13.06 -16.97 -5.59
CA LYS A 236 13.61 -17.48 -4.31
C LYS A 236 12.77 -17.03 -3.11
N ASN A 237 12.76 -17.85 -2.05
CA ASN A 237 12.07 -17.51 -0.80
C ASN A 237 12.70 -16.27 -0.15
N GLY A 238 11.86 -15.37 0.36
CA GLY A 238 12.24 -14.04 0.85
C GLY A 238 12.53 -13.00 -0.24
N VAL A 239 12.47 -13.37 -1.53
CA VAL A 239 12.55 -12.42 -2.67
C VAL A 239 11.20 -12.32 -3.37
N LYS A 240 10.62 -13.48 -3.72
CA LYS A 240 9.30 -13.57 -4.38
C LYS A 240 8.19 -12.94 -3.54
N TYR A 241 8.24 -13.22 -2.24
CA TYR A 241 7.35 -12.67 -1.24
C TYR A 241 8.20 -12.05 -0.13
N SER A 242 7.63 -11.05 0.54
CA SER A 242 8.16 -10.55 1.80
C SER A 242 8.31 -11.67 2.83
N ASN A 243 9.24 -11.49 3.76
CA ASN A 243 9.43 -12.41 4.87
C ASN A 243 8.10 -12.58 5.63
N GLY A 244 7.73 -13.84 5.85
CA GLY A 244 6.45 -14.25 6.44
C GLY A 244 5.47 -14.89 5.44
N ASN A 245 5.73 -14.78 4.13
CA ASN A 245 4.96 -15.44 3.06
C ASN A 245 3.43 -15.26 3.25
N GLN A 246 2.66 -16.36 3.18
CA GLN A 246 1.20 -16.35 3.30
C GLN A 246 0.74 -16.29 4.76
N ALA A 247 1.52 -16.83 5.70
CA ALA A 247 1.11 -17.06 7.07
C ALA A 247 0.66 -15.78 7.77
N ILE A 248 1.42 -14.68 7.62
CA ILE A 248 1.10 -13.40 8.29
C ILE A 248 -0.31 -12.92 7.92
N ARG A 249 -0.69 -13.01 6.64
CA ARG A 249 -2.01 -12.55 6.16
C ARG A 249 -3.10 -13.57 6.39
N HIS A 250 -2.82 -14.84 6.14
CA HIS A 250 -3.79 -15.91 6.28
C HIS A 250 -4.25 -16.09 7.73
N LEU A 251 -3.36 -15.81 8.70
CA LEU A 251 -3.66 -15.93 10.13
C LEU A 251 -4.04 -14.59 10.79
N GLY A 252 -4.14 -13.50 10.03
CA GLY A 252 -4.59 -12.20 10.55
C GLY A 252 -3.61 -11.52 11.52
N VAL A 253 -2.31 -11.62 11.27
CA VAL A 253 -1.28 -11.01 12.13
C VAL A 253 -1.09 -9.53 11.76
N PRO A 254 -1.23 -8.58 12.70
CA PRO A 254 -0.99 -7.16 12.42
C PRO A 254 0.50 -6.88 12.24
N THR A 255 0.81 -6.05 11.25
CA THR A 255 2.20 -5.66 10.94
C THR A 255 2.29 -4.20 10.55
N VAL A 256 3.38 -3.53 10.92
CA VAL A 256 3.76 -2.20 10.41
C VAL A 256 5.22 -2.26 9.96
N SER A 257 5.52 -1.62 8.82
CA SER A 257 6.88 -1.59 8.28
C SER A 257 7.40 -0.16 8.22
N VAL A 258 8.62 0.04 8.71
CA VAL A 258 9.31 1.33 8.73
C VAL A 258 10.67 1.21 8.04
N PRO A 259 11.17 2.26 7.36
CA PRO A 259 12.45 2.19 6.67
C PRO A 259 13.60 1.79 7.60
N MET A 260 14.34 0.74 7.23
CA MET A 260 15.55 0.29 7.92
C MET A 260 16.80 0.93 7.31
N GLY A 261 16.76 1.26 6.02
CA GLY A 261 17.79 2.00 5.31
C GLY A 261 17.88 1.64 3.84
N LEU A 262 18.96 2.09 3.20
CA LEU A 262 19.31 1.72 1.83
C LEU A 262 20.44 0.72 1.83
N MET A 263 20.32 -0.34 1.05
CA MET A 263 21.41 -1.29 0.83
C MET A 263 22.63 -0.57 0.26
N GLU A 264 23.80 -0.79 0.84
CA GLU A 264 25.01 -0.03 0.45
C GLU A 264 25.45 -0.28 -1.01
N ASP A 265 25.15 -1.46 -1.53
CA ASP A 265 25.60 -1.96 -2.82
C ASP A 265 24.63 -1.66 -3.98
N THR A 266 23.32 -1.71 -3.74
CA THR A 266 22.30 -1.45 -4.77
C THR A 266 21.55 -0.13 -4.58
N LYS A 267 21.69 0.50 -3.40
CA LYS A 267 20.91 1.67 -2.96
C LYS A 267 19.40 1.43 -2.89
N MET A 268 18.94 0.19 -3.00
CA MET A 268 17.52 -0.14 -2.84
C MET A 268 17.11 -0.06 -1.36
N PRO A 269 15.92 0.51 -1.05
CA PRO A 269 15.43 0.60 0.31
C PRO A 269 14.98 -0.77 0.84
N VAL A 270 15.16 -0.97 2.14
CA VAL A 270 14.63 -2.13 2.86
C VAL A 270 13.96 -1.64 4.14
N ASN A 271 12.82 -2.24 4.48
CA ASN A 271 12.08 -1.92 5.69
C ASN A 271 12.39 -2.92 6.80
N LEU A 272 12.20 -2.49 8.05
CA LEU A 272 12.05 -3.34 9.22
C LEU A 272 10.55 -3.49 9.48
N THR A 273 10.07 -4.73 9.46
CA THR A 273 8.69 -5.06 9.78
C THR A 273 8.58 -5.38 11.26
N PHE A 274 7.62 -4.76 11.95
CA PHE A 274 7.17 -5.10 13.29
C PHE A 274 5.89 -5.93 13.17
N ALA A 275 5.80 -7.04 13.90
CA ALA A 275 4.63 -7.91 13.98
C ALA A 275 4.28 -8.18 15.44
N GLY A 276 2.99 -8.17 15.76
CA GLY A 276 2.50 -8.35 17.13
C GLY A 276 1.23 -9.19 17.20
N LYS A 277 0.65 -9.26 18.39
CA LYS A 277 -0.60 -9.98 18.64
C LYS A 277 -1.77 -9.26 17.98
N ALA A 278 -2.83 -10.02 17.64
CA ALA A 278 -4.02 -9.42 17.06
C ALA A 278 -4.61 -8.33 17.97
N TYR A 279 -5.03 -7.22 17.36
CA TYR A 279 -5.66 -6.07 18.02
C TYR A 279 -4.75 -5.25 18.95
N GLU A 280 -3.45 -5.54 19.00
CA GLU A 280 -2.44 -4.70 19.69
C GLU A 280 -1.82 -3.64 18.74
N ASP A 281 -2.51 -3.30 17.66
CA ASP A 281 -2.06 -2.38 16.61
C ASP A 281 -1.58 -1.03 17.15
N ASN A 282 -2.23 -0.47 18.17
CA ASN A 282 -1.83 0.80 18.78
C ASN A 282 -0.42 0.72 19.40
N THR A 283 -0.12 -0.40 20.07
CA THR A 283 1.19 -0.66 20.67
C THR A 283 2.24 -0.84 19.57
N LEU A 284 1.87 -1.58 18.52
CA LEU A 284 2.73 -1.81 17.37
C LEU A 284 3.10 -0.51 16.64
N LEU A 285 2.13 0.38 16.42
CA LEU A 285 2.30 1.71 15.83
C LEU A 285 3.21 2.60 16.69
N LYS A 286 3.09 2.55 18.02
CA LYS A 286 3.98 3.26 18.95
C LYS A 286 5.43 2.78 18.83
N TYR A 287 5.66 1.46 18.77
CA TYR A 287 7.00 0.90 18.60
C TYR A 287 7.64 1.32 17.27
N ALA A 288 6.87 1.26 16.19
CA ALA A 288 7.33 1.70 14.88
C ALA A 288 7.63 3.20 14.83
N TYR A 289 6.82 4.03 15.49
CA TYR A 289 7.08 5.46 15.64
C TYR A 289 8.38 5.72 16.40
N ALA A 290 8.59 5.07 17.55
CA ALA A 290 9.82 5.21 18.32
C ALA A 290 11.07 4.82 17.51
N PHE A 291 11.01 3.71 16.77
CA PHE A 291 12.12 3.29 15.90
C PHE A 291 12.37 4.28 14.74
N GLU A 292 11.32 4.75 14.07
CA GLU A 292 11.44 5.74 12.99
C GLU A 292 12.10 7.02 13.52
N GLN A 293 11.69 7.50 14.69
CA GLN A 293 12.23 8.73 15.28
C GLN A 293 13.69 8.59 15.74
N ALA A 294 14.07 7.41 16.23
CA ALA A 294 15.46 7.12 16.60
C ALA A 294 16.39 7.03 15.39
N THR A 295 15.88 6.61 14.23
CA THR A 295 16.74 6.21 13.10
C THR A 295 16.66 7.12 11.87
N LYS A 296 15.48 7.66 11.56
CA LYS A 296 15.18 8.55 10.42
C LYS A 296 15.79 8.07 9.09
N LYS A 297 15.65 6.77 8.80
CA LYS A 297 16.35 6.09 7.70
C LYS A 297 15.75 6.27 6.31
N ARG A 298 14.60 6.96 6.19
CA ARG A 298 14.04 7.31 4.89
C ARG A 298 14.95 8.30 4.17
N SER A 299 15.24 8.04 2.90
CA SER A 299 15.90 8.97 1.99
C SER A 299 15.02 9.25 0.77
N LEU A 300 15.24 10.40 0.13
CA LEU A 300 14.57 10.75 -1.12
C LEU A 300 15.14 9.90 -2.26
N PRO A 301 14.29 9.31 -3.13
CA PRO A 301 14.78 8.60 -4.30
C PRO A 301 15.47 9.58 -5.27
N PRO A 302 16.69 9.27 -5.78
CA PRO A 302 17.47 10.22 -6.59
C PRO A 302 16.88 10.49 -7.98
N LEU A 303 15.98 9.63 -8.46
CA LEU A 303 15.36 9.76 -9.79
C LEU A 303 14.16 10.72 -9.82
N VAL A 304 13.70 11.17 -8.65
CA VAL A 304 12.60 12.13 -8.50
C VAL A 304 13.05 13.25 -7.58
N PRO A 305 13.99 14.11 -8.04
CA PRO A 305 14.43 15.25 -7.25
C PRO A 305 13.25 16.20 -6.99
N GLU A 306 13.38 16.95 -5.91
CA GLU A 306 12.47 18.04 -5.58
C GLU A 306 12.39 19.04 -6.74
N LEU A 307 11.18 19.46 -7.07
CA LEU A 307 10.90 20.53 -8.01
C LEU A 307 10.57 21.81 -7.25
N ASP A 308 10.82 22.97 -7.85
CA ASP A 308 10.40 24.27 -7.29
C ASP A 308 8.88 24.33 -7.01
N SER A 309 8.09 23.49 -7.68
CA SER A 309 6.64 23.36 -7.47
C SER A 309 6.25 22.59 -6.20
N ASP A 310 7.17 21.83 -5.60
CA ASP A 310 6.93 21.01 -4.43
C ASP A 310 6.92 21.85 -3.13
N ASP A 311 7.52 23.05 -3.18
CA ASP A 311 7.46 24.04 -2.11
C ASP A 311 6.07 24.68 -2.00
N ILE A 312 5.26 24.17 -1.06
CA ILE A 312 3.96 24.74 -0.72
C ILE A 312 4.13 25.72 0.46
N LEU A 313 4.15 27.02 0.15
CA LEU A 313 4.11 28.07 1.17
C LEU A 313 2.82 27.94 1.99
N LYS A 314 2.97 27.59 3.28
CA LYS A 314 1.85 27.47 4.21
C LYS A 314 1.34 28.86 4.59
N ALA A 315 0.20 29.28 4.04
CA ALA A 315 -0.46 30.51 4.49
C ALA A 315 -1.11 30.29 5.86
N VAL A 316 -0.91 31.23 6.77
CA VAL A 316 -1.55 31.27 8.10
C VAL A 316 -2.78 32.16 7.98
N GLY A 317 -3.97 31.56 7.88
CA GLY A 317 -5.24 32.30 7.74
C GLY A 317 -6.46 31.42 8.03
N THR A 318 -7.52 32.04 8.55
CA THR A 318 -8.79 31.39 8.88
C THR A 318 -9.54 31.03 7.59
N ARG A 319 -9.83 29.74 7.38
CA ARG A 319 -10.52 29.24 6.18
C ARG A 319 -12.02 29.60 6.24
N THR A 320 -12.49 30.51 5.40
CA THR A 320 -13.91 30.70 5.11
C THR A 320 -14.25 30.05 3.76
N ALA A 321 -15.29 29.21 3.74
CA ALA A 321 -15.60 28.27 2.67
C ALA A 321 -16.32 28.91 1.45
N GLU A 322 -15.76 29.97 0.86
CA GLU A 322 -16.27 30.53 -0.40
C GLU A 322 -15.20 30.48 -1.50
N ALA A 323 -15.62 30.04 -2.69
CA ALA A 323 -14.73 29.40 -3.66
C ALA A 323 -14.09 30.41 -4.64
N THR A 324 -12.74 30.48 -4.62
CA THR A 324 -11.98 30.92 -5.80
C THR A 324 -12.31 30.01 -6.98
N GLN A 325 -12.61 30.56 -8.15
CA GLN A 325 -12.97 29.77 -9.34
C GLN A 325 -12.17 30.20 -10.57
N ILE A 326 -11.77 29.21 -11.37
CA ILE A 326 -11.24 29.41 -12.72
C ILE A 326 -12.28 28.87 -13.71
N GLN A 327 -12.77 29.75 -14.57
CA GLN A 327 -13.66 29.39 -15.67
C GLN A 327 -12.89 29.48 -16.99
N VAL A 328 -13.10 28.48 -17.84
CA VAL A 328 -12.48 28.40 -19.17
C VAL A 328 -13.56 28.73 -20.17
N GLN A 329 -13.36 29.77 -20.96
CA GLN A 329 -14.32 30.19 -21.96
C GLN A 329 -14.02 29.56 -23.32
N ASN A 330 -12.74 29.47 -23.68
CA ASN A 330 -12.32 28.80 -24.89
C ASN A 330 -10.94 28.16 -24.71
N GLN A 331 -10.72 27.06 -25.42
CA GLN A 331 -9.45 26.35 -25.49
C GLN A 331 -9.33 25.69 -26.85
N SER A 332 -8.15 25.78 -27.46
CA SER A 332 -7.90 25.18 -28.76
C SER A 332 -6.45 24.69 -28.90
N LYS A 333 -6.31 23.60 -29.64
CA LYS A 333 -5.05 23.00 -30.06
C LYS A 333 -5.05 22.95 -31.59
N LYS A 334 -3.99 23.46 -32.23
CA LYS A 334 -3.80 23.39 -33.68
C LYS A 334 -2.40 22.87 -33.99
N ILE A 335 -2.31 21.85 -34.85
CA ILE A 335 -1.04 21.37 -35.37
C ILE A 335 -0.77 22.10 -36.68
N LEU A 336 0.32 22.86 -36.72
CA LEU A 336 0.75 23.69 -37.85
C LEU A 336 2.16 23.22 -38.27
N GLY A 337 2.22 22.30 -39.22
CA GLY A 337 3.48 21.66 -39.61
C GLY A 337 4.09 20.88 -38.45
N GLU A 338 5.32 21.21 -38.07
CA GLU A 338 6.06 20.58 -36.95
C GLU A 338 5.80 21.27 -35.60
N THR A 339 4.85 22.19 -35.52
CA THR A 339 4.55 22.95 -34.30
C THR A 339 3.10 22.74 -33.85
N VAL A 340 2.90 22.54 -32.56
CA VAL A 340 1.59 22.58 -31.90
C VAL A 340 1.39 23.96 -31.30
N ARG A 341 0.32 24.63 -31.70
CA ARG A 341 -0.12 25.90 -31.12
C ARG A 341 -1.30 25.67 -30.19
N ILE A 342 -1.24 26.27 -29.01
CA ILE A 342 -2.30 26.28 -28.02
C ILE A 342 -2.75 27.71 -27.80
N ASP A 343 -4.06 27.91 -27.79
CA ASP A 343 -4.68 29.16 -27.37
C ASP A 343 -5.82 28.82 -26.39
N ALA A 344 -5.78 29.37 -25.18
CA ALA A 344 -6.85 29.22 -24.18
C ALA A 344 -7.09 30.52 -23.42
N HIS A 345 -8.33 30.80 -23.07
CA HIS A 345 -8.70 31.96 -22.27
C HIS A 345 -9.95 31.72 -21.43
N GLY A 346 -10.12 32.54 -20.42
CA GLY A 346 -11.31 32.55 -19.61
C GLY A 346 -11.28 33.60 -18.52
N THR A 347 -12.03 33.35 -17.47
CA THR A 347 -12.17 34.26 -16.33
C THR A 347 -11.76 33.58 -15.03
N TRP A 348 -11.41 34.40 -14.05
CA TRP A 348 -11.13 33.93 -12.69
C TRP A 348 -11.77 34.89 -11.69
N ASN A 349 -12.29 34.35 -10.58
CA ASN A 349 -12.94 35.13 -9.53
C ASN A 349 -12.42 34.71 -8.15
N ILE A 350 -12.35 35.68 -7.24
CA ILE A 350 -11.99 35.50 -5.84
C ILE A 350 -13.00 36.21 -4.93
N THR A 351 -13.10 35.77 -3.68
CA THR A 351 -13.99 36.35 -2.66
C THR A 351 -13.63 37.79 -2.31
N GLN A 352 -14.59 38.55 -1.79
CA GLN A 352 -14.35 39.93 -1.32
C GLN A 352 -13.32 39.93 -0.18
N ASN A 353 -12.32 40.82 -0.29
CA ASN A 353 -11.16 41.01 0.61
C ASN A 353 -9.97 40.04 0.45
N ASP A 354 -9.81 39.36 -0.68
CA ASP A 354 -8.62 38.57 -0.98
C ASP A 354 -8.03 38.96 -2.34
N GLU A 355 -6.70 38.94 -2.47
CA GLU A 355 -5.97 39.32 -3.68
C GLU A 355 -5.32 38.10 -4.35
N LEU A 356 -5.23 38.11 -5.68
CA LEU A 356 -4.50 37.09 -6.42
C LEU A 356 -3.00 37.27 -6.19
N LYS A 357 -2.38 36.27 -5.58
CA LYS A 357 -0.94 36.25 -5.34
C LYS A 357 -0.17 35.61 -6.49
N GLN A 358 -0.74 34.57 -7.10
CA GLN A 358 -0.07 33.79 -8.13
C GLN A 358 -1.10 33.15 -9.06
N PHE A 359 -0.85 33.20 -10.36
CA PHE A 359 -1.61 32.46 -11.37
C PHE A 359 -0.62 31.72 -12.28
N ASN A 360 -0.47 30.41 -12.05
CA ASN A 360 0.44 29.57 -12.80
C ASN A 360 -0.31 28.79 -13.86
N CYS A 361 0.30 28.66 -15.03
CA CYS A 361 -0.10 27.68 -16.02
C CYS A 361 1.08 26.76 -16.33
N SER A 362 0.82 25.47 -16.48
CA SER A 362 1.74 24.55 -17.14
C SER A 362 1.06 23.84 -18.30
N VAL A 363 1.80 23.66 -19.38
CA VAL A 363 1.42 22.87 -20.54
C VAL A 363 2.36 21.67 -20.62
N ASN A 364 1.80 20.47 -20.49
CA ASN A 364 2.55 19.22 -20.47
C ASN A 364 3.68 19.21 -19.43
N GLY A 365 3.47 19.89 -18.29
CA GLY A 365 4.45 20.02 -17.22
C GLY A 365 5.41 21.21 -17.37
N ASN A 366 5.45 21.88 -18.53
CA ASN A 366 6.31 23.05 -18.74
C ASN A 366 5.56 24.33 -18.33
N PRO A 367 6.14 25.21 -17.51
CA PRO A 367 5.55 26.50 -17.18
C PRO A 367 5.28 27.35 -18.44
N VAL A 368 4.12 27.99 -18.48
CA VAL A 368 3.71 28.91 -19.55
C VAL A 368 3.22 30.20 -18.92
N GLU A 369 3.67 31.32 -19.48
CA GLU A 369 3.21 32.64 -19.05
C GLU A 369 1.73 32.84 -19.36
N VAL A 370 0.99 33.36 -18.38
CA VAL A 370 -0.42 33.70 -18.52
C VAL A 370 -0.54 35.21 -18.51
N VAL A 371 -1.19 35.76 -19.53
CA VAL A 371 -1.52 37.17 -19.60
C VAL A 371 -2.78 37.41 -18.79
N MET A 372 -2.66 38.23 -17.75
CA MET A 372 -3.76 38.62 -16.87
C MET A 372 -4.26 40.02 -17.23
N ASP A 373 -5.56 40.18 -17.44
CA ASP A 373 -6.23 41.47 -17.65
C ASP A 373 -7.46 41.56 -16.73
N GLY A 374 -7.27 42.17 -15.55
CA GLY A 374 -8.28 42.18 -14.48
C GLY A 374 -8.72 40.77 -14.09
N SER A 375 -10.01 40.47 -14.30
CA SER A 375 -10.61 39.16 -14.03
C SER A 375 -10.50 38.16 -15.20
N GLN A 376 -9.78 38.51 -16.27
CA GLN A 376 -9.54 37.65 -17.42
C GLN A 376 -8.13 37.09 -17.42
N TRP A 377 -8.00 35.86 -17.93
CA TRP A 377 -6.73 35.21 -18.17
C TRP A 377 -6.68 34.67 -19.59
N SER A 378 -5.51 34.73 -20.21
CA SER A 378 -5.27 34.13 -21.52
C SER A 378 -3.86 33.57 -21.62
N LEU A 379 -3.71 32.52 -22.42
CA LEU A 379 -2.42 31.95 -22.77
C LEU A 379 -2.39 31.62 -24.25
N THR A 380 -1.24 31.93 -24.86
CA THR A 380 -0.89 31.48 -26.20
C THR A 380 0.52 30.93 -26.12
N THR A 381 0.69 29.66 -26.49
CA THR A 381 2.01 29.02 -26.51
C THR A 381 2.14 28.06 -27.68
N ALA A 382 3.37 27.72 -28.01
CA ALA A 382 3.67 26.77 -29.05
C ALA A 382 4.85 25.87 -28.66
N TYR A 383 4.80 24.60 -29.06
CA TYR A 383 5.88 23.65 -28.84
C TYR A 383 6.02 22.68 -30.03
N PRO A 384 7.20 22.04 -30.23
CA PRO A 384 7.39 21.08 -31.31
C PRO A 384 6.44 19.88 -31.20
N VAL A 385 5.92 19.39 -32.32
CA VAL A 385 5.12 18.17 -32.38
C VAL A 385 5.91 17.02 -31.76
N SER A 386 5.24 16.24 -30.94
CA SER A 386 5.84 15.11 -30.25
C SER A 386 4.88 13.91 -30.28
N PRO A 387 5.33 12.69 -29.89
CA PRO A 387 4.47 11.51 -29.95
C PRO A 387 3.13 11.68 -29.23
N ARG A 388 3.08 12.54 -28.20
CA ARG A 388 1.87 12.91 -27.43
C ARG A 388 0.81 13.67 -28.22
N ASP A 389 1.11 14.17 -29.42
CA ASP A 389 0.17 14.94 -30.24
C ASP A 389 -0.56 14.10 -31.30
N ASN A 390 -0.24 12.82 -31.37
CA ASN A 390 -0.92 11.86 -32.24
C ASN A 390 -2.36 11.63 -31.78
N THR A 391 -3.25 11.35 -32.73
CA THR A 391 -4.64 10.95 -32.45
C THR A 391 -4.66 9.72 -31.55
N TRP A 392 -5.24 9.88 -30.36
CA TRP A 392 -5.41 8.80 -29.40
C TRP A 392 -6.55 7.87 -29.83
N SER A 393 -6.25 6.59 -29.99
CA SER A 393 -7.26 5.54 -30.01
C SER A 393 -7.40 4.96 -28.61
N ARG A 394 -8.62 5.00 -28.08
CA ARG A 394 -8.95 4.44 -26.76
C ARG A 394 -8.60 2.94 -26.73
N TRP A 395 -8.14 2.46 -25.57
CA TRP A 395 -7.98 1.05 -25.15
C TRP A 395 -6.61 0.36 -25.20
N THR A 396 -5.53 0.95 -25.73
CA THR A 396 -4.21 0.25 -25.75
C THR A 396 -3.16 0.81 -24.80
N ARG A 397 -3.26 2.08 -24.35
CA ARG A 397 -2.27 2.73 -23.47
C ARG A 397 -2.91 3.83 -22.59
N PRO A 398 -2.34 4.16 -21.40
CA PRO A 398 -2.75 5.32 -20.61
C PRO A 398 -2.68 6.61 -21.43
N ALA A 399 -3.31 7.69 -20.93
CA ALA A 399 -3.41 9.01 -21.57
C ALA A 399 -2.08 9.78 -21.74
N ALA A 400 -0.98 9.10 -22.08
CA ALA A 400 0.31 9.69 -22.45
C ALA A 400 0.25 10.57 -23.72
N TYR A 401 -0.89 10.60 -24.38
CA TYR A 401 -1.16 11.27 -25.66
C TYR A 401 -2.20 12.38 -25.57
N GLN A 402 -2.50 12.86 -24.36
CA GLN A 402 -3.37 14.03 -24.18
C GLN A 402 -2.52 15.24 -23.83
N LEU A 403 -2.82 16.36 -24.48
CA LEU A 403 -2.25 17.65 -24.12
C LEU A 403 -2.90 18.08 -22.81
N ILE A 404 -2.09 18.29 -21.79
CA ILE A 404 -2.55 18.63 -20.45
C ILE A 404 -2.20 20.10 -20.19
N ILE A 405 -3.20 20.89 -19.83
CA ILE A 405 -3.02 22.24 -19.30
C ILE A 405 -3.47 22.23 -17.84
N ILE A 406 -2.61 22.69 -16.94
CA ILE A 406 -2.94 22.85 -15.52
C ILE A 406 -2.86 24.34 -15.20
N LEU A 407 -3.99 24.91 -14.77
CA LEU A 407 -4.09 26.27 -14.26
C LEU A 407 -4.20 26.20 -12.74
N VAL A 408 -3.41 26.99 -12.03
CA VAL A 408 -3.46 27.09 -10.56
C VAL A 408 -3.45 28.57 -10.18
N ALA A 409 -4.54 29.03 -9.59
CA ALA A 409 -4.62 30.35 -8.97
C ALA A 409 -4.49 30.21 -7.46
N ARG A 410 -3.60 31.01 -6.85
CA ARG A 410 -3.45 31.14 -5.40
C ARG A 410 -3.74 32.56 -4.95
N SER A 411 -4.45 32.67 -3.85
CA SER A 411 -4.72 33.94 -3.20
C SER A 411 -3.73 34.29 -2.11
N SER A 412 -3.80 35.53 -1.66
CA SER A 412 -3.02 36.05 -0.53
C SER A 412 -3.39 35.37 0.80
N ALA A 413 -4.66 35.00 0.99
CA ALA A 413 -5.12 34.25 2.16
C ALA A 413 -4.79 32.74 2.10
N GLY A 414 -4.18 32.26 1.00
CA GLY A 414 -3.77 30.87 0.84
C GLY A 414 -4.83 29.94 0.25
N HIS A 415 -5.93 30.49 -0.28
CA HIS A 415 -6.86 29.71 -1.08
C HIS A 415 -6.20 29.34 -2.41
N ALA A 416 -6.37 28.10 -2.85
CA ALA A 416 -5.87 27.63 -4.13
C ALA A 416 -6.99 26.96 -4.91
N VAL A 417 -7.13 27.31 -6.19
CA VAL A 417 -8.02 26.62 -7.13
C VAL A 417 -7.21 26.13 -8.32
N GLY A 418 -7.45 24.88 -8.69
CA GLY A 418 -6.84 24.23 -9.84
C GLY A 418 -7.88 23.96 -10.94
N LYS A 419 -7.46 24.08 -12.20
CA LYS A 419 -8.25 23.64 -13.36
C LYS A 419 -7.38 22.80 -14.29
N LEU A 420 -7.81 21.57 -14.55
CA LEU A 420 -7.22 20.67 -15.53
C LEU A 420 -7.98 20.79 -16.86
N LEU A 421 -7.26 21.04 -17.95
CA LEU A 421 -7.77 20.99 -19.31
C LEU A 421 -7.08 19.87 -20.07
N LEU A 422 -7.88 19.13 -20.85
CA LEU A 422 -7.42 18.08 -21.75
C LEU A 422 -7.77 18.50 -23.18
N LEU A 423 -6.79 18.53 -24.08
CA LEU A 423 -6.92 18.91 -25.50
C LEU A 423 -6.38 17.85 -26.45
#